data_AF-A0A6N6PNJ1-F1
#
_entry.id   AF-A0A6N6PNJ1-F1
#
_cell.length_a   1.000
_cell.length_b   1.000
_cell.length_c   1.000
_cell.angle_alpha   90.00
_cell.angle_beta   90.00
_cell.angle_gamma   90.00
#
_symmetry.space_group_name_H-M   'P 1'
#
loop_
_entity.id
_entity.type
_entity.pdbx_description
1 polymer ?
#
loop_
_entity_poly.entity_id
_entity_poly.type
_entity_poly.pdbx_seq_one_letter_code
_entity_poly.pdbx_strand_id
1 'polypeptide(L)'
;MTSAVAITLEMTDGAKLEGEIFLVKDDFLQIRAEGGNYPKIEWSKFSQATLNELKKNPKIAQIVEPYIEIPLEVKIKKTEVTIKEVPRLERPAKGTILGAMFSSSVGIVCLLLLYGANVYAGYEIATVRAYPPAMVCGMAAVAPIIGPLVFLCLPTKMGPTQDELAEEQREATEAVQAATYGDAAAPQPSSSGGESGKDHESHASHSAAVPQTQSFKRGQFTFNRRFIETKFVGFFGMVRKDAEKDLLLIIKSARGEFVVTGISEIGATDIKVNVHSGGASQQTTIPFVEILEMQVKHKDA
;
A
#
# COMPACT_ATOMS: atom_id res chain seq x y z
N MET A 1 60.30 73.59 -31.27
CA MET A 1 61.47 72.79 -30.82
C MET A 1 60.97 71.95 -29.66
N THR A 2 60.87 70.64 -29.82
CA THR A 2 60.36 69.74 -28.78
C THR A 2 61.57 69.24 -27.99
N SER A 3 61.62 69.47 -26.67
CA SER A 3 62.77 69.04 -25.87
C SER A 3 62.84 67.51 -25.88
N ALA A 4 63.94 66.97 -26.39
CA ALA A 4 64.13 65.54 -26.57
C ALA A 4 64.93 64.99 -25.38
N VAL A 5 64.35 64.02 -24.68
CA VAL A 5 64.94 63.43 -23.48
C VAL A 5 65.97 62.39 -23.92
N ALA A 6 67.21 62.54 -23.46
CA ALA A 6 68.21 61.48 -23.54
C ALA A 6 67.81 60.36 -22.58
N ILE A 7 67.73 59.13 -23.08
CA ILE A 7 67.30 57.96 -22.30
C ILE A 7 68.38 56.89 -22.40
N THR A 8 68.78 56.35 -21.26
CA THR A 8 69.64 55.16 -21.14
C THR A 8 68.79 53.92 -21.42
N LEU A 9 68.96 53.31 -22.59
CA LEU A 9 68.26 52.09 -22.96
C LEU A 9 69.12 50.88 -22.62
N GLU A 10 68.66 50.03 -21.71
CA GLU A 10 69.31 48.76 -21.39
C GLU A 10 68.78 47.65 -22.30
N MET A 11 69.70 46.86 -22.87
CA MET A 11 69.44 45.75 -23.78
C MET A 11 69.49 44.39 -23.06
N THR A 12 68.93 43.35 -23.70
CA THR A 12 68.85 41.98 -23.16
C THR A 12 70.20 41.30 -22.92
N ASP A 13 71.27 41.80 -23.56
CA ASP A 13 72.65 41.36 -23.41
C ASP A 13 73.43 42.15 -22.32
N GLY A 14 72.78 43.11 -21.66
CA GLY A 14 73.39 43.99 -20.66
C GLY A 14 74.09 45.22 -21.24
N ALA A 15 74.10 45.41 -22.56
CA ALA A 15 74.58 46.66 -23.17
C ALA A 15 73.66 47.83 -22.78
N LYS A 16 74.26 49.01 -22.59
CA LYS A 16 73.52 50.26 -22.35
C LYS A 16 73.81 51.22 -23.49
N LEU A 17 72.77 51.77 -24.10
CA LEU A 17 72.87 52.76 -25.17
C LEU A 17 72.15 54.03 -24.75
N GLU A 18 72.90 55.13 -24.64
CA GLU A 18 72.35 56.43 -24.30
C GLU A 18 72.11 57.24 -25.57
N GLY A 19 70.92 57.81 -25.71
CA GLY A 19 70.56 58.52 -26.93
C GLY A 19 69.19 59.18 -26.90
N GLU A 20 68.94 59.95 -27.97
CA GLU A 20 67.70 60.68 -28.22
C GLU A 20 66.74 59.80 -29.04
N ILE A 21 65.47 59.65 -28.66
CA ILE A 21 64.50 58.92 -29.48
C ILE A 21 64.21 59.71 -30.77
N PHE A 22 64.66 59.19 -31.91
CA PHE A 22 64.56 59.87 -33.20
C PHE A 22 63.34 59.38 -34.01
N LEU A 23 63.13 58.06 -34.09
CA LEU A 23 61.99 57.48 -34.81
C LEU A 23 61.47 56.22 -34.10
N VAL A 24 60.16 56.16 -33.90
CA VAL A 24 59.44 54.99 -33.39
C VAL A 24 58.74 54.31 -34.57
N LYS A 25 58.93 53.00 -34.74
CA LYS A 25 58.17 52.14 -35.65
C LYS A 25 57.74 50.86 -34.95
N ASP A 26 56.80 50.15 -35.55
CA ASP A 26 56.21 48.93 -34.98
C ASP A 26 57.26 47.81 -34.80
N ASP A 27 58.25 47.69 -35.70
CA ASP A 27 59.32 46.68 -35.61
C ASP A 27 60.56 47.13 -34.81
N PHE A 28 60.88 48.44 -34.84
CA PHE A 28 62.13 48.97 -34.26
C PHE A 28 62.02 50.38 -33.69
N LEU A 29 62.80 50.63 -32.65
CA LEU A 29 63.14 51.96 -32.17
C LEU A 29 64.45 52.41 -32.82
N GLN A 30 64.48 53.63 -33.37
CA GLN A 30 65.70 54.27 -33.84
C GLN A 30 66.05 55.42 -32.91
N ILE A 31 67.19 55.29 -32.23
CA ILE A 31 67.78 56.36 -31.43
C ILE A 31 68.86 57.08 -32.23
N ARG A 32 69.13 58.32 -31.85
CA ARG A 32 70.34 59.06 -32.24
C ARG A 32 71.33 58.93 -31.08
N ALA A 33 72.41 58.20 -31.34
CA ALA A 33 73.49 57.98 -30.38
C ALA A 33 74.54 59.11 -30.46
N GLU A 34 75.37 59.24 -29.44
CA GLU A 34 76.54 60.11 -29.50
C GLU A 34 77.46 59.75 -30.68
N GLY A 35 78.11 60.77 -31.26
CA GLY A 35 78.80 60.63 -32.55
C GLY A 35 77.91 60.74 -33.79
N GLY A 36 76.59 60.91 -33.65
CA GLY A 36 75.67 61.19 -34.76
C GLY A 36 75.24 59.97 -35.58
N ASN A 37 75.44 58.76 -35.04
CA ASN A 37 74.92 57.53 -35.61
C ASN A 37 73.44 57.33 -35.22
N TYR A 38 72.68 56.62 -36.05
CA TYR A 38 71.25 56.34 -35.84
C TYR A 38 70.96 54.84 -35.78
N PRO A 39 71.46 54.10 -34.77
CA PRO A 39 71.23 52.67 -34.66
C PRO A 39 69.73 52.34 -34.54
N LYS A 40 69.32 51.28 -35.24
CA LYS A 40 67.98 50.68 -35.16
C LYS A 40 68.05 49.48 -34.23
N ILE A 41 67.14 49.43 -33.26
CA ILE A 41 67.09 48.39 -32.24
C ILE A 41 65.68 47.78 -32.26
N GLU A 42 65.61 46.47 -32.47
CA GLU A 42 64.35 45.70 -32.44
C GLU A 42 63.78 45.69 -31.01
N TRP A 43 62.46 45.76 -30.87
CA TRP A 43 61.82 45.80 -29.54
C TRP A 43 62.18 44.60 -28.65
N SER A 44 62.35 43.42 -29.25
CA SER A 44 62.80 42.17 -28.63
C SER A 44 64.22 42.20 -28.05
N LYS A 45 64.98 43.30 -28.22
CA LYS A 45 66.36 43.47 -27.70
C LYS A 45 66.44 44.36 -26.48
N PHE A 46 65.35 44.99 -26.03
CA PHE A 46 65.34 45.80 -24.81
C PHE A 46 65.07 44.97 -23.55
N SER A 47 65.65 45.37 -22.42
CA SER A 47 65.33 44.76 -21.12
C SER A 47 63.89 45.08 -20.70
N GLN A 48 63.31 44.23 -19.85
CA GLN A 48 61.96 44.47 -19.32
C GLN A 48 61.86 45.75 -18.48
N ALA A 49 62.95 46.23 -17.90
CA ALA A 49 62.98 47.54 -17.23
C ALA A 49 62.81 48.68 -18.25
N THR A 50 63.61 48.66 -19.33
CA THR A 50 63.55 49.61 -20.45
C THR A 50 62.17 49.63 -21.11
N LEU A 51 61.56 48.46 -21.33
CA LEU A 51 60.21 48.38 -21.92
C LEU A 51 59.13 48.97 -20.99
N ASN A 52 59.20 48.72 -19.68
CA ASN A 52 58.29 49.35 -18.71
C ASN A 52 58.50 50.87 -18.55
N GLU A 53 59.72 51.38 -18.75
CA GLU A 53 60.01 52.81 -18.87
C GLU A 53 59.37 53.40 -20.13
N LEU A 54 59.61 52.79 -21.29
CA LEU A 54 59.11 53.26 -22.59
C LEU A 54 57.58 53.24 -22.67
N LYS A 55 56.92 52.30 -21.97
CA LYS A 55 55.45 52.25 -21.82
C LYS A 55 54.85 53.52 -21.18
N LYS A 56 55.63 54.34 -20.45
CA LYS A 56 55.15 55.64 -19.92
C LYS A 56 54.75 56.62 -21.04
N ASN A 57 55.28 56.44 -22.25
CA ASN A 57 54.93 57.27 -23.42
C ASN A 57 53.73 56.69 -24.18
N PRO A 58 52.59 57.40 -24.30
CA PRO A 58 51.34 56.82 -24.83
C PRO A 58 51.41 56.39 -26.31
N LYS A 59 52.35 56.94 -27.09
CA LYS A 59 52.61 56.51 -28.48
C LYS A 59 53.46 55.25 -28.59
N ILE A 60 54.23 54.92 -27.55
CA ILE A 60 55.14 53.76 -27.53
C ILE A 60 54.47 52.59 -26.78
N ALA A 61 53.61 52.88 -25.79
CA ALA A 61 52.86 51.90 -25.02
C ALA A 61 52.19 50.81 -25.87
N GLN A 62 51.47 51.17 -26.94
CA GLN A 62 50.77 50.20 -27.80
C GLN A 62 51.71 49.25 -28.55
N ILE A 63 52.92 49.70 -28.90
CA ILE A 63 53.93 48.91 -29.61
C ILE A 63 54.69 48.02 -28.61
N VAL A 64 54.93 48.52 -27.39
CA VAL A 64 55.73 47.84 -26.36
C VAL A 64 54.93 46.87 -25.49
N GLU A 65 53.62 47.07 -25.33
CA GLU A 65 52.74 46.16 -24.57
C GLU A 65 52.81 44.66 -24.96
N PRO A 66 52.92 44.24 -26.24
CA PRO A 66 53.12 42.82 -26.57
C PRO A 66 54.50 42.26 -26.20
N TYR A 67 55.52 43.10 -25.97
CA TYR A 67 56.88 42.66 -25.61
C TYR A 67 57.11 42.60 -24.08
N ILE A 68 56.27 43.31 -23.30
CA ILE A 68 56.32 43.21 -21.83
C ILE A 68 55.70 41.88 -21.38
N GLU A 69 56.51 41.01 -20.80
CA GLU A 69 56.03 39.73 -20.26
C GLU A 69 55.07 39.96 -19.09
N ILE A 70 53.84 39.47 -19.22
CA ILE A 70 52.81 39.59 -18.17
C ILE A 70 53.26 38.77 -16.95
N PRO A 71 53.58 39.42 -15.80
CA PRO A 71 54.10 38.73 -14.62
C PRO A 71 53.06 37.76 -14.05
N LEU A 72 53.54 36.61 -13.57
CA LEU A 72 52.69 35.48 -13.19
C LEU A 72 51.65 35.84 -12.11
N GLU A 73 51.99 36.75 -11.20
CA GLU A 73 51.07 37.27 -10.18
C GLU A 73 49.78 37.86 -10.76
N VAL A 74 49.84 38.55 -11.90
CA VAL A 74 48.67 39.17 -12.53
C VAL A 74 47.79 38.09 -13.17
N LYS A 75 48.39 37.01 -13.69
CA LYS A 75 47.66 35.83 -14.18
C LYS A 75 46.95 35.11 -13.03
N ILE A 76 47.62 34.94 -11.89
CA ILE A 76 47.05 34.36 -10.67
C ILE A 76 45.87 35.20 -10.16
N LYS A 77 46.07 36.50 -9.91
CA LYS A 77 45.04 37.43 -9.41
C LYS A 77 43.82 37.55 -10.35
N LYS A 78 44.00 37.43 -11.67
CA LYS A 78 42.89 37.45 -12.65
C LYS A 78 42.13 36.11 -12.75
N THR A 79 42.66 35.03 -12.18
CA THR A 79 42.06 33.68 -12.23
C THR A 79 41.28 33.34 -10.95
N GLU A 80 41.31 34.20 -9.92
CA GLU A 80 40.53 34.02 -8.69
C GLU A 80 39.04 34.34 -8.93
N VAL A 81 38.31 33.34 -9.44
CA VAL A 81 36.87 33.43 -9.67
C VAL A 81 36.14 33.50 -8.33
N THR A 82 35.68 34.69 -7.96
CA THR A 82 34.80 34.88 -6.79
C THR A 82 33.41 34.27 -7.07
N ILE A 83 33.28 32.97 -6.84
CA ILE A 83 32.00 32.25 -6.94
C ILE A 83 31.07 32.77 -5.84
N LYS A 84 30.14 33.66 -6.20
CA LYS A 84 29.01 33.99 -5.33
C LYS A 84 28.14 32.75 -5.19
N GLU A 85 27.96 32.26 -3.96
CA GLU A 85 27.03 31.17 -3.70
C GLU A 85 25.62 31.60 -4.13
N VAL A 86 25.00 30.83 -5.02
CA VAL A 86 23.63 31.08 -5.48
C VAL A 86 22.67 30.90 -4.30
N PRO A 87 21.67 31.78 -4.10
CA PRO A 87 20.67 31.62 -3.04
C PRO A 87 19.94 30.29 -3.20
N ARG A 88 20.26 29.33 -2.34
CA ARG A 88 19.58 28.04 -2.32
C ARG A 88 18.21 28.23 -1.68
N LEU A 89 17.17 27.93 -2.46
CA LEU A 89 15.81 27.76 -1.93
C LEU A 89 15.86 26.77 -0.76
N GLU A 90 15.40 27.18 0.42
CA GLU A 90 15.33 26.26 1.55
C GLU A 90 14.42 25.10 1.21
N ARG A 91 14.92 23.88 1.43
CA ARG A 91 14.13 22.67 1.18
C ARG A 91 12.99 22.65 2.19
N PRO A 92 11.71 22.56 1.76
CA PRO A 92 10.59 22.53 2.69
C PRO A 92 10.77 21.40 3.71
N ALA A 93 10.49 21.71 4.97
CA ALA A 93 10.68 20.79 6.09
C ALA A 93 9.97 19.45 5.81
N LYS A 94 10.65 18.33 6.12
CA LYS A 94 10.11 16.99 5.91
C LYS A 94 8.93 16.74 6.86
N GLY A 95 7.72 17.04 6.42
CA GLY A 95 6.50 16.76 7.17
C GLY A 95 6.32 15.26 7.45
N THR A 96 6.08 14.91 8.71
CA THR A 96 5.75 13.53 9.11
C THR A 96 4.39 13.12 8.54
N ILE A 97 4.26 11.87 8.08
CA ILE A 97 3.02 11.36 7.45
C ILE A 97 1.78 11.54 8.36
N LEU A 98 1.92 11.29 9.67
CA LEU A 98 0.87 11.56 10.66
C LEU A 98 0.50 13.06 10.71
N GLY A 99 1.48 13.95 10.71
CA GLY A 99 1.26 15.41 10.67
C GLY A 99 0.57 15.87 9.37
N ALA A 100 0.82 15.20 8.24
CA ALA A 100 0.11 15.44 6.99
C ALA A 100 -1.35 14.96 7.04
N MET A 101 -1.67 13.89 7.79
CA MET A 101 -3.04 13.43 7.96
C MET A 101 -3.88 14.32 8.88
N PHE A 102 -3.30 14.94 9.90
CA PHE A 102 -4.01 15.89 10.76
C PHE A 102 -4.07 17.33 10.21
N SER A 103 -3.19 17.71 9.29
CA SER A 103 -3.18 19.06 8.68
C SER A 103 -3.93 19.16 7.35
N SER A 104 -4.26 18.04 6.71
CA SER A 104 -5.04 17.99 5.46
C SER A 104 -6.51 17.63 5.72
N SER A 105 -7.45 18.35 5.09
CA SER A 105 -8.87 18.02 5.12
C SER A 105 -9.15 16.61 4.57
N VAL A 106 -8.43 16.20 3.52
CA VAL A 106 -8.48 14.83 2.97
C VAL A 106 -7.93 13.83 3.98
N GLY A 107 -6.88 14.19 4.71
CA GLY A 107 -6.33 13.38 5.79
C GLY A 107 -7.33 13.12 6.92
N ILE A 108 -8.05 14.16 7.35
CA ILE A 108 -9.12 14.07 8.35
C ILE A 108 -10.27 13.17 7.85
N VAL A 109 -10.69 13.29 6.59
CA VAL A 109 -11.70 12.39 5.99
C VAL A 109 -11.22 10.94 5.98
N CYS A 110 -9.96 10.68 5.60
CA CYS A 110 -9.38 9.33 5.66
C CYS A 110 -9.33 8.78 7.10
N LEU A 111 -8.98 9.60 8.09
CA LEU A 111 -8.98 9.21 9.50
C LEU A 111 -10.39 8.88 10.00
N LEU A 112 -11.40 9.66 9.63
CA LEU A 112 -12.80 9.40 9.98
C LEU A 112 -13.34 8.12 9.32
N LEU A 113 -12.97 7.84 8.06
CA LEU A 113 -13.33 6.59 7.37
C LEU A 113 -12.66 5.36 8.01
N LEU A 114 -11.36 5.45 8.35
CA LEU A 114 -10.63 4.38 9.05
C LEU A 114 -11.20 4.13 10.46
N TYR A 115 -11.54 5.20 11.18
CA TYR A 115 -12.19 5.14 12.50
C TYR A 115 -13.59 4.49 12.42
N GLY A 116 -14.40 4.91 11.44
CA GLY A 116 -15.72 4.31 11.17
C GLY A 116 -15.63 2.83 10.81
N ALA A 117 -14.68 2.44 9.95
CA ALA A 117 -14.43 1.05 9.61
C ALA A 117 -13.98 0.20 10.83
N ASN A 118 -13.17 0.78 11.73
CA ASN A 118 -12.79 0.14 12.99
C ASN A 118 -13.98 -0.04 13.96
N VAL A 119 -14.88 0.94 14.06
CA VAL A 119 -16.12 0.80 14.86
C VAL A 119 -17.07 -0.23 14.22
N TYR A 120 -17.18 -0.25 12.88
CA TYR A 120 -17.94 -1.26 12.14
C TYR A 120 -17.39 -2.67 12.35
N ALA A 121 -16.07 -2.85 12.36
CA ALA A 121 -15.45 -4.14 12.71
C ALA A 121 -15.82 -4.57 14.14
N GLY A 122 -15.95 -3.62 15.08
CA GLY A 122 -16.50 -3.88 16.41
C GLY A 122 -17.95 -4.36 16.40
N TYR A 123 -18.80 -3.83 15.51
CA TYR A 123 -20.20 -4.26 15.34
C TYR A 123 -20.30 -5.70 14.77
N GLU A 124 -19.50 -6.02 13.75
CA GLU A 124 -19.41 -7.38 13.19
C GLU A 124 -18.93 -8.38 14.25
N ILE A 125 -17.89 -8.03 15.01
CA ILE A 125 -17.35 -8.88 16.09
C ILE A 125 -18.37 -9.05 17.23
N ALA A 126 -19.14 -8.01 17.57
CA ALA A 126 -20.24 -8.12 18.53
C ALA A 126 -21.29 -9.13 18.08
N THR A 127 -21.70 -9.06 16.81
CA THR A 127 -22.69 -9.96 16.20
C THR A 127 -22.17 -11.40 16.16
N VAL A 128 -20.94 -11.62 15.66
CA VAL A 128 -20.32 -12.95 15.52
C VAL A 128 -19.98 -13.60 16.88
N ARG A 129 -19.73 -12.80 17.93
CA ARG A 129 -19.44 -13.31 19.29
C ARG A 129 -20.61 -13.19 20.26
N ALA A 130 -21.77 -12.72 19.81
CA ALA A 130 -22.97 -12.49 20.62
C ALA A 130 -22.70 -11.65 21.89
N TYR A 131 -21.92 -10.57 21.74
CA TYR A 131 -21.72 -9.55 22.78
C TYR A 131 -22.59 -8.31 22.51
N PRO A 132 -22.97 -7.53 23.54
CA PRO A 132 -23.77 -6.32 23.35
C PRO A 132 -23.08 -5.33 22.39
N PRO A 133 -23.69 -4.95 21.25
CA PRO A 133 -23.02 -4.14 20.22
C PRO A 133 -22.49 -2.80 20.74
N ALA A 134 -23.24 -2.13 21.64
CA ALA A 134 -22.80 -0.90 22.27
C ALA A 134 -21.49 -1.04 23.08
N MET A 135 -21.26 -2.19 23.70
CA MET A 135 -20.03 -2.46 24.47
C MET A 135 -18.82 -2.63 23.55
N VAL A 136 -18.94 -3.44 22.50
CA VAL A 136 -17.82 -3.72 21.58
C VAL A 136 -17.53 -2.51 20.69
N CYS A 137 -18.55 -1.81 20.20
CA CYS A 137 -18.40 -0.58 19.43
C CYS A 137 -17.82 0.56 20.29
N GLY A 138 -18.23 0.69 21.56
CA GLY A 138 -17.66 1.62 22.51
C GLY A 138 -16.18 1.33 22.80
N MET A 139 -15.81 0.05 22.95
CA MET A 139 -14.41 -0.34 23.12
C MET A 139 -13.58 -0.12 21.84
N ALA A 140 -14.17 -0.32 20.66
CA ALA A 140 -13.55 0.00 19.37
C ALA A 140 -13.30 1.50 19.19
N ALA A 141 -14.21 2.35 19.66
CA ALA A 141 -14.09 3.80 19.65
C ALA A 141 -12.95 4.30 20.56
N VAL A 142 -12.79 3.72 21.75
CA VAL A 142 -11.76 4.13 22.73
C VAL A 142 -10.39 3.52 22.44
N ALA A 143 -10.35 2.25 22.02
CA ALA A 143 -9.12 1.51 21.75
C ALA A 143 -9.17 0.85 20.34
N PRO A 144 -8.92 1.63 19.27
CA PRO A 144 -8.91 1.12 17.91
C PRO A 144 -7.99 -0.08 17.73
N ILE A 145 -8.40 -1.05 16.90
CA ILE A 145 -7.78 -2.36 16.66
C ILE A 145 -7.75 -3.27 17.90
N ILE A 146 -7.25 -2.80 19.05
CA ILE A 146 -7.07 -3.59 20.28
C ILE A 146 -8.42 -4.02 20.88
N GLY A 147 -9.38 -3.10 21.00
CA GLY A 147 -10.71 -3.37 21.54
C GLY A 147 -11.45 -4.48 20.78
N PRO A 148 -11.61 -4.37 19.44
CA PRO A 148 -12.20 -5.43 18.63
C PRO A 148 -11.43 -6.75 18.71
N LEU A 149 -10.09 -6.71 18.70
CA LEU A 149 -9.25 -7.91 18.79
C LEU A 149 -9.46 -8.67 20.12
N VAL A 150 -9.61 -7.97 21.24
CA VAL A 150 -9.90 -8.61 22.54
C VAL A 150 -11.25 -9.33 22.51
N PHE A 151 -12.31 -8.72 21.97
CA PHE A 151 -13.61 -9.41 21.82
C PHE A 151 -13.55 -10.56 20.80
N LEU A 152 -12.69 -10.49 19.79
CA LEU A 152 -12.38 -11.59 18.87
C LEU A 152 -11.56 -12.72 19.53
N CYS A 153 -10.96 -12.49 20.69
CA CYS A 153 -10.31 -13.54 21.50
C CYS A 153 -11.21 -14.09 22.63
N LEU A 154 -12.31 -13.41 22.97
CA LEU A 154 -13.25 -13.84 24.02
C LEU A 154 -14.26 -14.91 23.50
N PRO A 155 -14.70 -15.85 24.36
CA PRO A 155 -15.62 -16.92 23.97
C PRO A 155 -17.01 -16.36 23.59
N THR A 156 -17.61 -16.91 22.53
CA THR A 156 -18.95 -16.53 22.05
C THR A 156 -20.01 -16.73 23.14
N LYS A 157 -20.82 -15.70 23.42
CA LYS A 157 -21.94 -15.77 24.36
C LYS A 157 -23.26 -15.97 23.63
N MET A 158 -23.43 -17.11 22.96
CA MET A 158 -24.76 -17.47 22.43
C MET A 158 -25.70 -17.68 23.62
N GLY A 159 -26.64 -16.76 23.81
CA GLY A 159 -27.84 -17.02 24.58
C GLY A 159 -28.80 -17.94 23.81
N PRO A 160 -29.91 -18.38 24.42
CA PRO A 160 -30.95 -19.10 23.71
C PRO A 160 -31.42 -18.30 22.48
N THR A 161 -31.67 -19.04 21.41
CA THR A 161 -32.11 -18.56 20.09
C THR A 161 -33.43 -17.81 20.22
N GLN A 162 -33.79 -16.94 19.25
CA GLN A 162 -35.10 -16.28 19.29
C GLN A 162 -36.27 -17.28 19.26
N ASP A 163 -36.07 -18.45 18.65
CA ASP A 163 -37.04 -19.55 18.69
C ASP A 163 -37.11 -20.17 20.09
N GLU A 164 -35.99 -20.49 20.74
CA GLU A 164 -35.95 -21.01 22.12
C GLU A 164 -36.53 -20.02 23.14
N LEU A 165 -36.28 -18.71 22.97
CA LEU A 165 -36.89 -17.64 23.78
C LEU A 165 -38.39 -17.49 23.50
N ALA A 166 -38.84 -17.70 22.26
CA ALA A 166 -40.26 -17.70 21.92
C ALA A 166 -40.96 -18.96 22.43
N GLU A 167 -40.27 -20.09 22.52
CA GLU A 167 -40.75 -21.32 23.16
C GLU A 167 -40.81 -21.14 24.68
N GLU A 168 -39.77 -20.63 25.35
CA GLU A 168 -39.77 -20.31 26.79
C GLU A 168 -40.88 -19.29 27.15
N GLN A 169 -41.14 -18.30 26.28
CA GLN A 169 -42.27 -17.38 26.43
C GLN A 169 -43.65 -18.03 26.18
N ARG A 170 -43.74 -19.03 25.31
CA ARG A 170 -44.98 -19.80 25.09
C ARG A 170 -45.24 -20.72 26.27
N GLU A 171 -44.25 -21.50 26.72
CA GLU A 171 -44.34 -22.36 27.89
C GLU A 171 -44.71 -21.55 29.15
N ALA A 172 -44.09 -20.38 29.37
CA ALA A 172 -44.48 -19.49 30.45
C ALA A 172 -45.94 -19.00 30.34
N THR A 173 -46.41 -18.71 29.12
CA THR A 173 -47.80 -18.28 28.86
C THR A 173 -48.80 -19.42 29.06
N GLU A 174 -48.48 -20.63 28.61
CA GLU A 174 -49.29 -21.83 28.77
C GLU A 174 -49.31 -22.31 30.24
N ALA A 175 -48.20 -22.21 30.97
CA ALA A 175 -48.14 -22.51 32.39
C ALA A 175 -49.04 -21.58 33.22
N VAL A 176 -49.09 -20.28 32.90
CA VAL A 176 -50.01 -19.33 33.54
C VAL A 176 -51.47 -19.63 33.19
N GLN A 177 -51.77 -20.06 31.96
CA GLN A 177 -53.13 -20.50 31.59
C GLN A 177 -53.53 -21.81 32.27
N ALA A 178 -52.64 -22.81 32.34
CA ALA A 178 -52.88 -24.06 33.04
C ALA A 178 -53.13 -23.83 34.55
N ALA A 179 -52.35 -22.95 35.18
CA ALA A 179 -52.56 -22.54 36.57
C ALA A 179 -53.89 -21.79 36.82
N THR A 180 -54.54 -21.28 35.77
CA THR A 180 -55.83 -20.57 35.86
C THR A 180 -57.04 -21.53 35.78
N TYR A 181 -56.86 -22.76 35.28
CA TYR A 181 -57.94 -23.75 35.12
C TYR A 181 -57.76 -25.02 35.99
N GLY A 182 -56.69 -25.10 36.77
CA GLY A 182 -56.29 -26.31 37.52
C GLY A 182 -56.82 -26.46 38.94
N ASP A 183 -58.12 -26.22 39.21
CA ASP A 183 -58.74 -26.53 40.51
C ASP A 183 -60.01 -27.39 40.39
N ALA A 184 -59.83 -28.72 40.33
CA ALA A 184 -60.87 -29.69 40.65
C ALA A 184 -60.29 -31.11 40.94
N ALA A 185 -60.43 -31.55 42.18
CA ALA A 185 -60.51 -32.96 42.63
C ALA A 185 -59.39 -33.98 42.25
N ALA A 186 -58.58 -34.33 43.26
CA ALA A 186 -58.09 -35.71 43.46
C ALA A 186 -58.97 -36.41 44.54
N PRO A 187 -58.98 -37.76 44.66
CA PRO A 187 -57.88 -38.45 45.34
C PRO A 187 -57.47 -39.85 44.81
N GLN A 188 -56.31 -40.31 45.30
CA GLN A 188 -55.66 -41.64 45.21
C GLN A 188 -56.38 -42.73 46.08
N PRO A 189 -55.91 -44.01 46.22
CA PRO A 189 -54.70 -44.71 45.69
C PRO A 189 -55.04 -46.02 44.91
N SER A 190 -54.18 -46.97 44.52
CA SER A 190 -52.77 -47.40 44.81
C SER A 190 -52.19 -48.15 43.56
N SER A 191 -51.10 -48.96 43.49
CA SER A 191 -50.06 -49.48 44.41
C SER A 191 -48.77 -49.95 43.65
N SER A 192 -47.71 -50.30 44.41
CA SER A 192 -46.71 -51.37 44.15
C SER A 192 -45.98 -51.51 42.78
N GLY A 193 -44.77 -50.94 42.71
CA GLY A 193 -43.48 -51.63 42.49
C GLY A 193 -43.25 -52.66 41.36
N GLY A 194 -42.14 -52.47 40.62
CA GLY A 194 -41.55 -53.46 39.70
C GLY A 194 -40.24 -52.94 39.09
N GLU A 195 -39.24 -53.80 38.92
CA GLU A 195 -37.89 -53.46 38.43
C GLU A 195 -37.57 -54.20 37.11
N SER A 196 -36.44 -53.88 36.48
CA SER A 196 -35.92 -54.42 35.20
C SER A 196 -36.66 -53.95 33.93
N GLY A 197 -35.89 -53.41 32.99
CA GLY A 197 -36.38 -53.04 31.65
C GLY A 197 -36.07 -54.10 30.59
N LYS A 198 -36.68 -53.93 29.42
CA LYS A 198 -36.18 -54.49 28.16
C LYS A 198 -36.72 -53.76 26.95
N ASP A 199 -35.97 -53.89 25.88
CA ASP A 199 -36.13 -53.33 24.55
C ASP A 199 -37.51 -53.58 23.94
N HIS A 200 -38.12 -52.57 23.33
CA HIS A 200 -39.13 -52.76 22.27
C HIS A 200 -39.22 -51.54 21.34
N GLU A 201 -39.47 -51.76 20.05
CA GLU A 201 -39.45 -50.69 19.05
C GLU A 201 -40.55 -49.62 19.21
N SER A 202 -40.16 -48.35 19.17
CA SER A 202 -41.05 -47.22 18.94
C SER A 202 -41.37 -47.08 17.45
N HIS A 203 -42.36 -47.86 16.97
CA HIS A 203 -42.82 -47.76 15.58
C HIS A 203 -43.40 -46.35 15.30
N ALA A 204 -42.92 -45.71 14.24
CA ALA A 204 -43.10 -44.27 14.04
C ALA A 204 -44.54 -43.85 13.68
N SER A 205 -45.03 -42.79 14.32
CA SER A 205 -46.18 -42.00 13.86
C SER A 205 -45.70 -40.88 12.95
N HIS A 206 -46.30 -40.73 11.76
CA HIS A 206 -45.88 -39.71 10.79
C HIS A 206 -46.41 -38.31 11.16
N SER A 207 -45.49 -37.38 11.39
CA SER A 207 -45.70 -35.94 11.19
C SER A 207 -44.77 -35.47 10.08
N ALA A 208 -45.28 -34.75 9.08
CA ALA A 208 -44.55 -34.42 7.86
C ALA A 208 -43.52 -33.29 8.08
N ALA A 209 -42.37 -33.64 8.67
CA ALA A 209 -41.23 -32.73 8.80
C ALA A 209 -40.51 -32.57 7.45
N VAL A 210 -40.48 -31.35 6.90
CA VAL A 210 -39.64 -31.00 5.75
C VAL A 210 -38.16 -31.20 6.17
N PRO A 211 -37.33 -31.92 5.39
CA PRO A 211 -35.97 -32.23 5.81
C PRO A 211 -35.12 -30.97 5.95
N GLN A 212 -34.47 -30.82 7.11
CA GLN A 212 -33.66 -29.65 7.45
C GLN A 212 -32.54 -29.40 6.41
N THR A 213 -32.36 -28.14 6.01
CA THR A 213 -31.29 -27.74 5.08
C THR A 213 -29.92 -27.98 5.71
N GLN A 214 -29.15 -28.92 5.18
CA GLN A 214 -27.80 -29.21 5.67
C GLN A 214 -26.80 -28.25 5.01
N SER A 215 -26.32 -27.26 5.76
CA SER A 215 -25.29 -26.33 5.31
C SER A 215 -23.91 -26.70 5.85
N PHE A 216 -22.92 -26.73 4.96
CA PHE A 216 -21.52 -26.94 5.28
C PHE A 216 -20.75 -25.70 4.85
N LYS A 217 -19.92 -25.11 5.73
CA LYS A 217 -19.19 -23.86 5.47
C LYS A 217 -17.67 -24.04 5.51
N ARG A 218 -16.95 -23.32 4.65
CA ARG A 218 -15.49 -23.26 4.65
C ARG A 218 -15.00 -22.76 6.01
N GLY A 219 -14.00 -23.43 6.58
CA GLY A 219 -13.46 -23.12 7.91
C GLY A 219 -14.09 -23.93 9.05
N GLN A 220 -15.33 -24.40 8.89
CA GLN A 220 -15.85 -25.51 9.71
C GLN A 220 -15.49 -26.87 9.08
N PHE A 221 -15.62 -26.97 7.76
CA PHE A 221 -15.27 -28.17 7.00
C PHE A 221 -14.20 -27.89 5.94
N THR A 222 -13.24 -28.81 5.83
CA THR A 222 -12.25 -28.82 4.75
C THR A 222 -12.84 -29.54 3.54
N PHE A 223 -13.44 -28.79 2.62
CA PHE A 223 -13.86 -29.34 1.33
C PHE A 223 -12.63 -29.85 0.56
N ASN A 224 -12.54 -31.17 0.49
CA ASN A 224 -11.59 -31.94 -0.31
C ASN A 224 -12.35 -33.14 -0.90
N ARG A 225 -11.69 -33.89 -1.78
CA ARG A 225 -12.28 -35.07 -2.43
C ARG A 225 -12.97 -36.03 -1.44
N ARG A 226 -12.28 -36.43 -0.36
CA ARG A 226 -12.81 -37.38 0.63
C ARG A 226 -14.04 -36.85 1.37
N PHE A 227 -14.07 -35.57 1.72
CA PHE A 227 -15.25 -34.95 2.34
C PHE A 227 -16.46 -35.03 1.41
N ILE A 228 -16.27 -34.69 0.13
CA ILE A 228 -17.37 -34.66 -0.84
C ILE A 228 -17.85 -36.08 -1.16
N GLU A 229 -16.94 -37.02 -1.39
CA GLU A 229 -17.25 -38.45 -1.57
C GLU A 229 -18.01 -39.03 -0.35
N THR A 230 -17.70 -38.61 0.87
CA THR A 230 -18.36 -39.13 2.08
C THR A 230 -19.73 -38.48 2.36
N LYS A 231 -19.88 -37.18 2.10
CA LYS A 231 -21.09 -36.41 2.47
C LYS A 231 -22.13 -36.25 1.36
N PHE A 232 -21.75 -36.44 0.09
CA PHE A 232 -22.63 -36.20 -1.06
C PHE A 232 -22.74 -37.43 -1.98
N VAL A 233 -22.59 -38.65 -1.43
CA VAL A 233 -22.66 -39.94 -2.16
C VAL A 233 -23.83 -39.98 -3.15
N GLY A 234 -25.03 -39.57 -2.73
CA GLY A 234 -26.26 -39.58 -3.54
C GLY A 234 -26.27 -38.66 -4.76
N PHE A 235 -25.34 -37.69 -4.83
CA PHE A 235 -25.21 -36.80 -5.97
C PHE A 235 -24.24 -37.35 -7.04
N PHE A 236 -23.58 -38.48 -6.83
CA PHE A 236 -22.71 -39.10 -7.84
C PHE A 236 -23.51 -40.02 -8.78
N GLY A 237 -23.31 -39.84 -10.09
CA GLY A 237 -23.93 -40.67 -11.13
C GLY A 237 -25.26 -40.14 -11.67
N MET A 238 -25.83 -40.87 -12.65
CA MET A 238 -27.02 -40.42 -13.41
C MET A 238 -28.36 -40.77 -12.74
N VAL A 239 -28.37 -41.66 -11.74
CA VAL A 239 -29.59 -42.16 -11.11
C VAL A 239 -29.55 -41.87 -9.60
N ARG A 240 -30.27 -40.83 -9.18
CA ARG A 240 -30.49 -40.52 -7.76
C ARG A 240 -31.31 -41.63 -7.10
N LYS A 241 -30.94 -42.02 -5.87
CA LYS A 241 -31.79 -42.90 -5.04
C LYS A 241 -33.07 -42.16 -4.64
N ASP A 242 -34.15 -42.89 -4.37
CA ASP A 242 -35.46 -42.31 -4.07
C ASP A 242 -35.46 -41.25 -2.96
N ALA A 243 -34.72 -41.46 -1.87
CA ALA A 243 -34.59 -40.49 -0.77
C ALA A 243 -33.84 -39.20 -1.13
N GLU A 244 -33.23 -39.11 -2.32
CA GLU A 244 -32.35 -38.03 -2.76
C GLU A 244 -32.83 -37.38 -4.07
N LYS A 245 -33.95 -37.87 -4.66
CA LYS A 245 -34.51 -37.35 -5.92
C LYS A 245 -34.91 -35.89 -5.82
N ASP A 246 -35.54 -35.49 -4.72
CA ASP A 246 -36.05 -34.14 -4.49
C ASP A 246 -35.10 -33.24 -3.69
N LEU A 247 -33.82 -33.63 -3.56
CA LEU A 247 -32.78 -32.81 -2.95
C LEU A 247 -32.00 -32.00 -4.00
N LEU A 248 -31.72 -30.74 -3.72
CA LEU A 248 -30.86 -29.87 -4.54
C LEU A 248 -29.55 -29.60 -3.80
N LEU A 249 -28.43 -29.82 -4.49
CA LEU A 249 -27.11 -29.43 -4.01
C LEU A 249 -26.82 -28.01 -4.52
N ILE A 250 -26.64 -27.07 -3.62
CA ILE A 250 -26.24 -25.70 -3.91
C ILE A 250 -24.76 -25.55 -3.54
N ILE A 251 -23.91 -25.18 -4.50
CA ILE A 251 -22.50 -24.86 -4.26
C ILE A 251 -22.30 -23.36 -4.46
N LYS A 252 -21.93 -22.65 -3.39
CA LYS A 252 -21.46 -21.26 -3.48
C LYS A 252 -19.96 -21.26 -3.58
N SER A 253 -19.42 -20.71 -4.66
CA SER A 253 -17.99 -20.46 -4.82
C SER A 253 -17.71 -18.96 -4.96
N ALA A 254 -16.42 -18.59 -4.95
CA ALA A 254 -15.99 -17.22 -5.25
C ALA A 254 -16.43 -16.70 -6.64
N ARG A 255 -16.93 -17.57 -7.54
CA ARG A 255 -17.45 -17.20 -8.87
C ARG A 255 -18.98 -17.04 -8.93
N GLY A 256 -19.71 -17.43 -7.87
CA GLY A 256 -21.17 -17.40 -7.85
C GLY A 256 -21.80 -18.63 -7.20
N GLU A 257 -23.13 -18.74 -7.32
CA GLU A 257 -23.93 -19.83 -6.76
C GLU A 257 -24.41 -20.78 -7.86
N PHE A 258 -24.17 -22.08 -7.69
CA PHE A 258 -24.42 -23.12 -8.68
C PHE A 258 -25.42 -24.14 -8.13
N VAL A 259 -26.59 -24.27 -8.78
CA VAL A 259 -27.58 -25.30 -8.48
C VAL A 259 -27.20 -26.58 -9.23
N VAL A 260 -26.66 -27.55 -8.48
CA VAL A 260 -26.08 -28.79 -9.00
C VAL A 260 -27.12 -29.90 -9.05
N THR A 261 -27.30 -30.48 -10.24
CA THR A 261 -28.16 -31.64 -10.47
C THR A 261 -27.44 -32.97 -10.19
N GLY A 262 -26.12 -33.01 -10.41
CA GLY A 262 -25.27 -34.15 -10.06
C GLY A 262 -23.77 -33.87 -10.22
N ILE A 263 -22.96 -34.71 -9.59
CA ILE A 263 -21.51 -34.73 -9.64
C ILE A 263 -21.09 -35.74 -10.72
N SER A 264 -20.42 -35.27 -11.77
CA SER A 264 -19.97 -36.09 -12.89
C SER A 264 -18.59 -36.70 -12.64
N GLU A 265 -17.69 -35.95 -12.00
CA GLU A 265 -16.31 -36.36 -11.75
C GLU A 265 -15.73 -35.57 -10.57
N ILE A 266 -14.80 -36.16 -9.82
CA ILE A 266 -14.09 -35.47 -8.74
C ILE A 266 -12.58 -35.68 -8.86
N GLY A 267 -11.86 -34.57 -9.06
CA GLY A 267 -10.41 -34.54 -9.21
C GLY A 267 -9.67 -34.53 -7.88
N ALA A 268 -8.36 -34.29 -7.94
CA ALA A 268 -7.53 -34.06 -6.75
C ALA A 268 -7.73 -32.65 -6.16
N THR A 269 -8.12 -31.69 -7.00
CA THR A 269 -8.13 -30.24 -6.70
C THR A 269 -9.44 -29.55 -7.06
N ASP A 270 -10.38 -30.25 -7.68
CA ASP A 270 -11.58 -29.70 -8.31
C ASP A 270 -12.70 -30.75 -8.41
N ILE A 271 -13.91 -30.28 -8.73
CA ILE A 271 -15.09 -31.11 -8.99
C ILE A 271 -15.77 -30.66 -10.28
N LYS A 272 -16.20 -31.63 -11.11
CA LYS A 272 -16.99 -31.37 -12.31
C LYS A 272 -18.45 -31.66 -12.02
N VAL A 273 -19.25 -30.62 -11.90
CA VAL A 273 -20.68 -30.68 -11.55
C VAL A 273 -21.56 -30.34 -12.75
N ASN A 274 -22.72 -30.99 -12.85
CA ASN A 274 -23.75 -30.60 -13.80
C ASN A 274 -24.64 -29.54 -13.13
N VAL A 275 -24.70 -28.35 -13.72
CA VAL A 275 -25.46 -27.21 -13.23
C VAL A 275 -26.71 -27.04 -14.07
N HIS A 276 -27.87 -26.82 -13.46
CA HIS A 276 -29.09 -26.51 -14.21
C HIS A 276 -29.12 -25.02 -14.57
N SER A 277 -29.16 -24.70 -15.88
CA SER A 277 -29.23 -23.33 -16.36
C SER A 277 -30.06 -23.25 -17.64
N GLY A 278 -31.10 -22.40 -17.65
CA GLY A 278 -31.92 -22.13 -18.83
C GLY A 278 -32.61 -23.35 -19.46
N GLY A 279 -32.91 -24.39 -18.67
CA GLY A 279 -33.50 -25.65 -19.17
C GLY A 279 -32.50 -26.67 -19.70
N ALA A 280 -31.19 -26.36 -19.71
CA ALA A 280 -30.12 -27.30 -20.04
C ALA A 280 -29.28 -27.65 -18.80
N SER A 281 -28.63 -28.82 -18.84
CA SER A 281 -27.61 -29.21 -17.85
C SER A 281 -26.22 -28.91 -18.41
N GLN A 282 -25.51 -27.93 -17.84
CA GLN A 282 -24.17 -27.54 -18.25
C GLN A 282 -23.11 -28.09 -17.28
N GLN A 283 -22.12 -28.82 -17.79
CA GLN A 283 -21.00 -29.27 -16.96
C GLN A 283 -20.06 -28.09 -16.65
N THR A 284 -19.78 -27.88 -15.36
CA THR A 284 -18.94 -26.80 -14.83
C THR A 284 -17.88 -27.38 -13.90
N THR A 285 -16.61 -26.98 -14.07
CA THR A 285 -15.52 -27.35 -13.16
C THR A 285 -15.36 -26.28 -12.08
N ILE A 286 -15.44 -26.67 -10.81
CA ILE A 286 -15.26 -25.78 -9.66
C ILE A 286 -14.02 -26.23 -8.86
N PRO A 287 -12.96 -25.41 -8.77
CA PRO A 287 -11.80 -25.71 -7.92
C PRO A 287 -12.17 -25.79 -6.44
N PHE A 288 -11.61 -26.75 -5.71
CA PHE A 288 -11.86 -26.91 -4.27
C PHE A 288 -11.48 -25.66 -3.48
N VAL A 289 -10.47 -24.88 -3.89
CA VAL A 289 -10.08 -23.65 -3.16
C VAL A 289 -11.16 -22.57 -3.20
N GLU A 290 -12.02 -22.56 -4.22
CA GLU A 290 -13.01 -21.50 -4.44
C GLU A 290 -14.35 -21.75 -3.72
N ILE A 291 -14.64 -22.98 -3.28
CA ILE A 291 -15.90 -23.33 -2.64
C ILE A 291 -15.98 -22.68 -1.24
N LEU A 292 -17.01 -21.87 -1.00
CA LEU A 292 -17.24 -21.16 0.25
C LEU A 292 -18.27 -21.90 1.13
N GLU A 293 -19.34 -22.41 0.50
CA GLU A 293 -20.43 -23.12 1.17
C GLU A 293 -20.99 -24.20 0.23
N MET A 294 -21.40 -25.34 0.80
CA MET A 294 -22.24 -26.34 0.12
C MET A 294 -23.49 -26.55 0.96
N GLN A 295 -24.68 -26.41 0.38
CA GLN A 295 -25.95 -26.64 1.04
C GLN A 295 -26.73 -27.76 0.34
N VAL A 296 -27.38 -28.63 1.11
CA VAL A 296 -28.40 -29.56 0.60
C VAL A 296 -29.76 -29.04 1.04
N LYS A 297 -30.61 -28.70 0.08
CA LYS A 297 -31.99 -28.24 0.28
C LYS A 297 -33.00 -29.25 -0.27
N HIS A 298 -34.24 -29.20 0.19
CA HIS A 298 -35.36 -29.77 -0.57
C HIS A 298 -35.65 -28.90 -1.81
N LYS A 299 -36.20 -29.49 -2.86
CA LYS A 299 -36.60 -28.79 -4.10
C LYS A 299 -37.77 -27.83 -3.89
N ASP A 300 -38.58 -28.09 -2.87
CA ASP A 300 -39.80 -27.34 -2.54
C ASP A 300 -39.62 -26.42 -1.31
N ALA A 301 -38.40 -25.91 -1.08
CA ALA A 301 -37.98 -25.11 0.11
C ALA A 301 -36.94 -24.01 -0.18
#